data_AF-A0A918YU64-F1
#
_entry.id   AF-A0A918YU64-F1
#
_cell.length_a   1.000
_cell.length_b   1.000
_cell.length_c   1.000
_cell.angle_alpha   90.00
_cell.angle_beta   90.00
_cell.angle_gamma   90.00
#
_symmetry.space_group_name_H-M   'P 1'
#
loop_
_entity.id
_entity.type
_entity.pdbx_description
1 polymer ?
#
loop_
_entity_poly.entity_id
_entity_poly.type
_entity_poly.pdbx_seq_one_letter_code
_entity_poly.pdbx_strand_id
1 'polypeptide(L)'
;MTGPGVDTPFHRFQRAGANAHQLRMIAEAVSASPELNRAMTEAMRTGRLASFRLLPPSATVYGEYDPHYREIRLHPALFGAPINQESLDKVVDVLAHETRHALQLDEINGFDARMLDRAQAFGQSKGPREWTAFVGDYIAFGRRMEALAELDGINTLADRIRREGNGPVTEVDLAERLRQTSACVEIGADNRYRFKPGVTFDPATQSVRPTPENLAAIARCHFDANPHYRHHYAASAMRLIADRELALRADDPLRPVTDNRIDLARLGLDAKRLRAMPMRLAAEAPFEIVDISDGRSRLIEFRGSAPRRTPELHEARSRMVAGTPADADHPDHALWVKMQDRVRELDRAAGKGWDEHSERLLASALVMAKANGFGADDELRLAFNLPTDRYAAGEIVHLWRDRPTASPDPAANRTHMSTREALAMPAEERYRQLEVLAESLVQTREPARDRLIPPDAPSAARMVMGH
;
A
#
# COMPACT_ATOMS: atom_id res chain seq x y z
N MET A 1 3.68 -31.26 19.41
CA MET A 1 3.69 -29.98 20.14
C MET A 1 3.87 -28.88 19.10
N THR A 2 2.78 -28.25 18.67
CA THR A 2 2.75 -27.20 17.65
C THR A 2 2.87 -25.85 18.35
N GLY A 3 3.96 -25.11 18.10
CA GLY A 3 4.17 -23.77 18.65
C GLY A 3 3.17 -22.74 18.11
N PRO A 4 3.10 -21.54 18.72
CA PRO A 4 2.18 -20.47 18.33
C PRO A 4 2.42 -20.11 16.85
N GLY A 5 1.35 -20.16 16.05
CA GLY A 5 1.42 -19.96 14.60
C GLY A 5 1.94 -18.57 14.26
N VAL A 6 3.07 -18.51 13.59
CA VAL A 6 3.65 -17.25 13.08
C VAL A 6 2.70 -16.71 12.00
N ASP A 7 2.15 -15.51 12.19
CA ASP A 7 1.30 -14.85 11.18
C ASP A 7 2.14 -14.34 10.00
N THR A 8 2.48 -15.26 9.09
CA THR A 8 3.28 -14.96 7.89
C THR A 8 2.41 -14.35 6.77
N PRO A 9 3.03 -13.63 5.81
CA PRO A 9 2.34 -13.19 4.59
C PRO A 9 1.58 -14.31 3.85
N PHE A 10 2.07 -15.56 3.91
CA PHE A 10 1.42 -16.73 3.30
C PHE A 10 0.17 -17.17 4.08
N HIS A 11 0.19 -17.13 5.42
CA HIS A 11 -1.00 -17.36 6.23
C HIS A 11 -2.07 -16.29 5.96
N ARG A 12 -1.67 -15.02 5.84
CA ARG A 12 -2.58 -13.93 5.43
C ARG A 12 -3.18 -14.15 4.04
N PHE A 13 -2.38 -14.62 3.08
CA PHE A 13 -2.86 -14.91 1.73
C PHE A 13 -3.90 -16.04 1.70
N GLN A 14 -3.67 -17.11 2.46
CA GLN A 14 -4.64 -18.20 2.62
C GLN A 14 -5.97 -17.69 3.20
N ARG A 15 -5.92 -16.86 4.26
CA ARG A 15 -7.14 -16.24 4.84
C ARG A 15 -7.84 -15.29 3.87
N ALA A 16 -7.10 -14.68 2.94
CA ALA A 16 -7.63 -13.83 1.87
C ALA A 16 -8.24 -14.62 0.70
N GLY A 17 -8.37 -15.95 0.81
CA GLY A 17 -9.07 -16.80 -0.17
C GLY A 17 -8.16 -17.55 -1.14
N ALA A 18 -6.84 -17.53 -0.94
CA ALA A 18 -5.92 -18.33 -1.75
C ALA A 18 -6.05 -19.82 -1.45
N ASN A 19 -6.06 -20.65 -2.50
CA ASN A 19 -6.16 -22.09 -2.39
C ASN A 19 -4.78 -22.77 -2.25
N ALA A 20 -4.79 -24.06 -1.91
CA ALA A 20 -3.56 -24.84 -1.68
C ALA A 20 -2.65 -24.94 -2.93
N HIS A 21 -3.22 -24.94 -4.14
CA HIS A 21 -2.44 -24.96 -5.38
C HIS A 21 -1.67 -23.65 -5.58
N GLN A 22 -2.33 -22.51 -5.36
CA GLN A 22 -1.72 -21.18 -5.44
C GLN A 22 -0.57 -21.04 -4.43
N LEU A 23 -0.80 -21.43 -3.18
CA LEU A 23 0.23 -21.39 -2.14
C LEU A 23 1.44 -22.28 -2.49
N ARG A 24 1.19 -23.50 -3.00
CA ARG A 24 2.27 -24.39 -3.44
C ARG A 24 3.06 -23.82 -4.61
N MET A 25 2.39 -23.24 -5.60
CA MET A 25 3.07 -22.68 -6.77
C MET A 25 3.96 -21.49 -6.38
N ILE A 26 3.51 -20.60 -5.50
CA ILE A 26 4.36 -19.52 -4.98
C ILE A 26 5.52 -20.09 -4.17
N ALA A 27 5.27 -21.04 -3.25
CA ALA A 27 6.32 -21.64 -2.45
C ALA A 27 7.40 -22.30 -3.31
N GLU A 28 7.00 -23.00 -4.38
CA GLU A 28 7.91 -23.65 -5.32
C GLU A 28 8.67 -22.64 -6.19
N ALA A 29 8.02 -21.56 -6.63
CA ALA A 29 8.67 -20.47 -7.36
C ALA A 29 9.76 -19.81 -6.50
N VAL A 30 9.45 -19.53 -5.23
CA VAL A 30 10.40 -18.92 -4.28
C VAL A 30 11.53 -19.87 -3.92
N SER A 31 11.25 -21.18 -3.72
CA SER A 31 12.30 -22.16 -3.41
C SER A 31 13.24 -22.43 -4.58
N ALA A 32 12.73 -22.32 -5.82
CA ALA A 32 13.49 -22.54 -7.05
C ALA A 32 14.44 -21.38 -7.41
N SER A 33 14.30 -20.20 -6.78
CA SER A 33 15.13 -19.02 -7.04
C SER A 33 15.69 -18.40 -5.74
N PRO A 34 16.97 -18.65 -5.40
CA PRO A 34 17.64 -17.99 -4.28
C PRO A 34 17.61 -16.46 -4.33
N GLU A 35 17.71 -15.85 -5.51
CA GLU A 35 17.58 -14.41 -5.68
C GLU A 35 16.17 -13.91 -5.30
N LEU A 36 15.11 -14.58 -5.78
CA LEU A 36 13.73 -14.22 -5.43
C LEU A 36 13.50 -14.34 -3.92
N ASN A 37 13.92 -15.45 -3.32
CA ASN A 37 13.77 -15.69 -1.90
C ASN A 37 14.46 -14.60 -1.07
N ARG A 38 15.68 -14.21 -1.45
CA ARG A 38 16.43 -13.13 -0.79
C ARG A 38 15.70 -11.80 -0.90
N ALA A 39 15.24 -11.43 -2.10
CA ALA A 39 14.55 -10.17 -2.35
C ALA A 39 13.23 -10.09 -1.57
N MET A 40 12.41 -11.15 -1.61
CA MET A 40 11.14 -11.22 -0.89
C MET A 40 11.34 -11.20 0.62
N THR A 41 12.33 -11.95 1.12
CA THR A 41 12.69 -11.94 2.55
C THR A 41 13.09 -10.54 2.99
N GLU A 42 13.89 -9.83 2.19
CA GLU A 42 14.29 -8.46 2.51
C GLU A 42 13.09 -7.49 2.51
N ALA A 43 12.21 -7.59 1.51
CA ALA A 43 10.99 -6.79 1.44
C ALA A 43 10.11 -7.04 2.67
N MET A 44 9.94 -8.29 3.10
CA MET A 44 9.18 -8.63 4.31
C MET A 44 9.87 -8.13 5.59
N ARG A 45 11.17 -8.38 5.73
CA ARG A 45 11.98 -8.01 6.91
C ARG A 45 12.00 -6.50 7.13
N THR A 46 12.05 -5.73 6.05
CA THR A 46 12.03 -4.26 6.10
C THR A 46 10.62 -3.68 6.16
N GLY A 47 9.60 -4.52 6.29
CA GLY A 47 8.22 -4.09 6.41
C GLY A 47 7.69 -3.42 5.14
N ARG A 48 8.27 -3.73 3.98
CA ARG A 48 7.85 -3.26 2.65
C ARG A 48 6.93 -4.26 1.93
N LEU A 49 6.89 -5.51 2.37
CA LEU A 49 5.92 -6.51 1.93
C LEU A 49 5.21 -7.11 3.14
N ALA A 50 3.93 -6.79 3.29
CA ALA A 50 3.09 -7.23 4.40
C ALA A 50 2.24 -8.46 4.06
N SER A 51 1.70 -8.56 2.84
CA SER A 51 0.88 -9.71 2.45
C SER A 51 0.75 -9.90 0.94
N PHE A 52 0.04 -10.96 0.53
CA PHE A 52 -0.39 -11.18 -0.86
C PHE A 52 -1.91 -11.12 -0.96
N ARG A 53 -2.42 -10.76 -2.14
CA ARG A 53 -3.84 -10.88 -2.48
C ARG A 53 -4.04 -11.35 -3.92
N LEU A 54 -5.25 -11.81 -4.23
CA LEU A 54 -5.66 -12.05 -5.60
C LEU A 54 -6.21 -10.76 -6.20
N LEU A 55 -5.83 -10.47 -7.44
CA LEU A 55 -6.52 -9.49 -8.26
C LEU A 55 -7.92 -10.01 -8.67
N PRO A 56 -8.90 -9.12 -8.93
CA PRO A 56 -10.16 -9.55 -9.51
C PRO A 56 -9.93 -10.20 -10.89
N PRO A 57 -10.73 -11.19 -11.30
CA PRO A 57 -10.57 -11.87 -12.60
C PRO A 57 -10.67 -10.95 -13.83
N SER A 58 -11.21 -9.75 -13.67
CA SER A 58 -11.31 -8.73 -14.72
C SER A 58 -10.06 -7.85 -14.86
N ALA A 59 -9.06 -8.01 -13.98
CA ALA A 59 -7.82 -7.24 -14.08
C ALA A 59 -7.05 -7.65 -15.34
N THR A 60 -6.45 -6.66 -16.00
CA THR A 60 -5.76 -6.83 -17.29
C THR A 60 -4.25 -7.04 -17.14
N VAL A 61 -3.81 -7.37 -15.93
CA VAL A 61 -2.41 -7.39 -15.52
C VAL A 61 -2.16 -8.62 -14.66
N TYR A 62 -0.94 -9.14 -14.70
CA TYR A 62 -0.60 -10.36 -13.99
C TYR A 62 -0.18 -10.10 -12.54
N GLY A 63 0.46 -8.96 -12.29
CA GLY A 63 0.92 -8.52 -10.98
C GLY A 63 0.61 -7.04 -10.75
N GLU A 64 0.42 -6.68 -9.48
CA GLU A 64 0.40 -5.29 -9.02
C GLU A 64 0.97 -5.22 -7.60
N TYR A 65 1.96 -4.37 -7.37
CA TYR A 65 2.36 -4.00 -6.02
C TYR A 65 1.54 -2.79 -5.54
N ASP A 66 0.85 -2.96 -4.40
CA ASP A 66 0.14 -1.89 -3.70
C ASP A 66 1.00 -1.38 -2.52
N PRO A 67 1.54 -0.16 -2.59
CA PRO A 67 2.47 0.38 -1.58
C PRO A 67 1.76 0.89 -0.33
N HIS A 68 0.47 1.21 -0.43
CA HIS A 68 -0.31 1.66 0.71
C HIS A 68 -0.55 0.49 1.67
N TYR A 69 -1.01 -0.63 1.12
CA TYR A 69 -1.22 -1.85 1.91
C TYR A 69 0.03 -2.73 2.01
N ARG A 70 1.06 -2.42 1.22
CA ARG A 70 2.31 -3.20 1.10
C ARG A 70 2.00 -4.64 0.68
N GLU A 71 1.22 -4.76 -0.38
CA GLU A 71 0.70 -6.05 -0.88
C GLU A 71 1.21 -6.33 -2.28
N ILE A 72 1.63 -7.56 -2.55
CA ILE A 72 1.74 -8.05 -3.93
C ILE A 72 0.41 -8.71 -4.30
N ARG A 73 -0.24 -8.20 -5.35
CA ARG A 73 -1.50 -8.71 -5.86
C ARG A 73 -1.25 -9.50 -7.14
N LEU A 74 -1.78 -10.71 -7.19
CA LEU A 74 -1.49 -11.66 -8.27
C LEU A 74 -2.78 -12.06 -8.99
N HIS A 75 -2.73 -12.08 -10.31
CA HIS A 75 -3.87 -12.49 -11.11
C HIS A 75 -4.12 -14.00 -10.98
N PRO A 76 -5.38 -14.45 -10.80
CA PRO A 76 -5.69 -15.88 -10.70
C PRO A 76 -5.19 -16.72 -11.88
N ALA A 77 -5.10 -16.14 -13.08
CA ALA A 77 -4.62 -16.83 -14.28
C ALA A 77 -3.16 -17.32 -14.19
N LEU A 78 -2.33 -16.72 -13.31
CA LEU A 78 -0.96 -17.20 -13.07
C LEU A 78 -0.94 -18.64 -12.53
N PHE A 79 -2.02 -19.05 -11.86
CA PHE A 79 -2.09 -20.33 -11.16
C PHE A 79 -2.96 -21.37 -11.86
N GLY A 80 -3.46 -21.06 -13.06
CA GLY A 80 -4.37 -21.96 -13.79
C GLY A 80 -3.70 -23.22 -14.34
N ALA A 81 -2.37 -23.19 -14.53
CA ALA A 81 -1.60 -24.31 -15.05
C ALA A 81 -1.16 -25.30 -13.94
N PRO A 82 -0.87 -26.58 -14.29
CA PRO A 82 -0.14 -27.48 -13.41
C PRO A 82 1.25 -26.93 -13.10
N ILE A 83 1.79 -27.26 -11.91
CA ILE A 83 3.16 -26.89 -11.53
C ILE A 83 4.15 -27.63 -12.43
N ASN A 84 4.82 -26.86 -13.28
CA ASN A 84 5.86 -27.28 -14.22
C ASN A 84 6.83 -26.12 -14.48
N GLN A 85 7.87 -26.33 -15.29
CA GLN A 85 8.87 -25.31 -15.60
C GLN A 85 8.25 -23.99 -16.09
N GLU A 86 7.42 -24.03 -17.13
CA GLU A 86 6.82 -22.83 -17.74
C GLU A 86 5.93 -22.05 -16.75
N SER A 87 5.10 -22.74 -15.98
CA SER A 87 4.25 -22.09 -14.97
C SER A 87 5.07 -21.44 -13.85
N LEU A 88 6.15 -22.09 -13.42
CA LEU A 88 7.04 -21.56 -12.38
C LEU A 88 7.82 -20.36 -12.90
N ASP A 89 8.23 -20.35 -14.17
CA ASP A 89 8.94 -19.23 -14.78
C ASP A 89 8.08 -17.97 -14.78
N LYS A 90 6.80 -18.11 -15.16
CA LYS A 90 5.82 -17.02 -15.08
C LYS A 90 5.67 -16.46 -13.68
N VAL A 91 5.54 -17.33 -12.68
CA VAL A 91 5.35 -16.90 -11.30
C VAL A 91 6.62 -16.28 -10.73
N VAL A 92 7.80 -16.82 -11.05
CA VAL A 92 9.10 -16.25 -10.62
C VAL A 92 9.29 -14.86 -11.21
N ASP A 93 9.06 -14.69 -12.50
CA ASP A 93 9.25 -13.41 -13.20
C ASP A 93 8.31 -12.33 -12.64
N VAL A 94 7.01 -12.64 -12.53
CA VAL A 94 6.02 -11.70 -11.97
C VAL A 94 6.32 -11.37 -10.50
N LEU A 95 6.63 -12.37 -9.67
CA LEU A 95 6.95 -12.11 -8.26
C LEU A 95 8.22 -11.27 -8.11
N ALA A 96 9.24 -11.51 -8.92
CA ALA A 96 10.47 -10.74 -8.90
C ALA A 96 10.21 -9.28 -9.28
N HIS A 97 9.44 -9.06 -10.35
CA HIS A 97 9.01 -7.72 -10.79
C HIS A 97 8.25 -6.98 -9.67
N GLU A 98 7.22 -7.58 -9.09
CA GLU A 98 6.44 -6.91 -8.04
C GLU A 98 7.20 -6.75 -6.72
N THR A 99 8.12 -7.68 -6.41
CA THR A 99 9.01 -7.56 -5.25
C THR A 99 9.99 -6.39 -5.42
N ARG A 100 10.43 -6.11 -6.66
CA ARG A 100 11.27 -4.95 -6.94
C ARG A 100 10.52 -3.66 -6.61
N HIS A 101 9.27 -3.52 -7.03
CA HIS A 101 8.45 -2.37 -6.64
C HIS A 101 8.33 -2.23 -5.11
N ALA A 102 8.19 -3.34 -4.39
CA ALA A 102 8.19 -3.34 -2.92
C ALA A 102 9.51 -2.81 -2.34
N LEU A 103 10.66 -3.26 -2.86
CA LEU A 103 11.98 -2.81 -2.39
C LEU A 103 12.24 -1.33 -2.67
N GLN A 104 11.57 -0.74 -3.66
CA GLN A 104 11.71 0.67 -3.99
C GLN A 104 10.68 1.60 -3.31
N LEU A 105 9.96 1.09 -2.30
CA LEU A 105 8.93 1.86 -1.59
C LEU A 105 9.40 3.24 -1.12
N ASP A 106 10.64 3.38 -0.63
CA ASP A 106 11.16 4.68 -0.17
C ASP A 106 11.40 5.66 -1.31
N GLU A 107 11.84 5.17 -2.47
CA GLU A 107 12.07 5.99 -3.67
C GLU A 107 10.74 6.48 -4.26
N ILE A 108 9.74 5.60 -4.26
CA ILE A 108 8.35 5.87 -4.62
C ILE A 108 7.76 6.95 -3.71
N ASN A 109 7.78 6.73 -2.39
CA ASN A 109 7.22 7.67 -1.42
C ASN A 109 7.93 9.03 -1.49
N GLY A 110 9.25 9.01 -1.67
CA GLY A 110 10.03 10.22 -1.85
C GLY A 110 9.66 10.98 -3.13
N PHE A 111 9.38 10.28 -4.24
CA PHE A 111 8.92 10.91 -5.48
C PHE A 111 7.54 11.52 -5.30
N ASP A 112 6.58 10.75 -4.80
CA ASP A 112 5.20 11.19 -4.64
C ASP A 112 5.09 12.38 -3.67
N ALA A 113 5.84 12.39 -2.56
CA ALA A 113 5.90 13.53 -1.65
C ALA A 113 6.43 14.80 -2.36
N ARG A 114 7.52 14.70 -3.13
CA ARG A 114 8.05 15.85 -3.89
C ARG A 114 7.06 16.34 -4.94
N MET A 115 6.34 15.42 -5.60
CA MET A 115 5.35 15.80 -6.60
C MET A 115 4.12 16.44 -5.98
N LEU A 116 3.69 15.99 -4.79
CA LEU A 116 2.63 16.65 -4.02
C LEU A 116 3.01 18.09 -3.65
N ASP A 117 4.21 18.30 -3.10
CA ASP A 117 4.71 19.64 -2.75
C ASP A 117 4.75 20.56 -3.99
N ARG A 118 5.27 20.05 -5.12
CA ARG A 118 5.30 20.78 -6.39
C ARG A 118 3.90 21.09 -6.91
N ALA A 119 2.96 20.15 -6.81
CA ALA A 119 1.59 20.37 -7.24
C ALA A 119 0.90 21.43 -6.39
N GLN A 120 1.13 21.44 -5.08
CA GLN A 120 0.59 22.45 -4.18
C GLN A 120 1.16 23.85 -4.48
N ALA A 121 2.48 23.97 -4.59
CA ALA A 121 3.14 25.23 -4.90
C ALA A 121 2.71 25.77 -6.28
N PHE A 122 2.65 24.90 -7.29
CA PHE A 122 2.28 25.30 -8.64
C PHE A 122 0.78 25.61 -8.77
N GLY A 123 -0.07 24.83 -8.12
CA GLY A 123 -1.51 25.04 -8.05
C GLY A 123 -1.88 26.41 -7.47
N GLN A 124 -1.10 26.96 -6.54
CA GLN A 124 -1.33 28.29 -5.96
C GLN A 124 -0.93 29.47 -6.86
N SER A 125 -0.24 29.22 -7.98
CA SER A 125 0.18 30.29 -8.89
C SER A 125 -1.02 31.01 -9.54
N LYS A 126 -0.82 32.29 -9.88
CA LYS A 126 -1.82 33.12 -10.57
C LYS A 126 -1.72 32.95 -12.08
N GLY A 127 -2.86 32.80 -12.75
CA GLY A 127 -2.97 32.67 -14.20
C GLY A 127 -2.73 31.25 -14.72
N PRO A 128 -2.59 31.09 -16.04
CA PRO A 128 -2.48 29.77 -16.66
C PRO A 128 -1.26 28.98 -16.18
N ARG A 129 -1.50 27.73 -15.77
CA ARG A 129 -0.55 26.74 -15.26
C ARG A 129 -0.25 25.70 -16.34
N GLU A 130 1.00 25.67 -16.79
CA GLU A 130 1.51 24.70 -17.77
C GLU A 130 2.09 23.47 -17.04
N TRP A 131 1.40 22.33 -17.11
CA TRP A 131 1.69 21.11 -16.36
C TRP A 131 2.46 20.05 -17.16
N THR A 132 2.86 20.31 -18.42
CA THR A 132 3.52 19.32 -19.28
C THR A 132 4.78 18.75 -18.62
N ALA A 133 5.64 19.59 -18.08
CA ALA A 133 6.85 19.14 -17.40
C ALA A 133 6.54 18.26 -16.17
N PHE A 134 5.52 18.64 -15.39
CA PHE A 134 5.08 17.90 -14.22
C PHE A 134 4.58 16.48 -14.57
N VAL A 135 3.76 16.36 -15.61
CA VAL A 135 3.28 15.06 -16.09
C VAL A 135 4.43 14.25 -16.72
N GLY A 136 5.33 14.92 -17.44
CA GLY A 136 6.54 14.31 -17.99
C GLY A 136 7.43 13.67 -16.93
N ASP A 137 7.57 14.31 -15.76
CA ASP A 137 8.34 13.76 -14.64
C ASP A 137 7.73 12.46 -14.08
N TYR A 138 6.40 12.35 -14.00
CA TYR A 138 5.73 11.10 -13.63
C TYR A 138 5.98 9.98 -14.63
N ILE A 139 5.87 10.28 -15.93
CA ILE A 139 6.13 9.31 -17.00
C ILE A 139 7.60 8.85 -16.96
N ALA A 140 8.54 9.77 -16.78
CA ALA A 140 9.96 9.46 -16.71
C ALA A 140 10.31 8.63 -15.47
N PHE A 141 9.68 8.94 -14.33
CA PHE A 141 9.82 8.15 -13.11
C PHE A 141 9.32 6.73 -13.34
N GLY A 142 8.09 6.57 -13.83
CA GLY A 142 7.52 5.26 -14.13
C GLY A 142 8.36 4.44 -15.11
N ARG A 143 8.83 5.07 -16.18
CA ARG A 143 9.71 4.43 -17.18
C ARG A 143 10.96 3.82 -16.56
N ARG A 144 11.54 4.47 -15.55
CA ARG A 144 12.72 3.96 -14.84
C ARG A 144 12.35 2.82 -13.87
N MET A 145 11.24 2.96 -13.15
CA MET A 145 10.79 1.96 -12.17
C MET A 145 10.45 0.63 -12.84
N GLU A 146 9.63 0.67 -13.89
CA GLU A 146 9.24 -0.53 -14.64
C GLU A 146 10.44 -1.19 -15.33
N ALA A 147 11.40 -0.41 -15.83
CA ALA A 147 12.62 -0.97 -16.42
C ALA A 147 13.53 -1.68 -15.41
N LEU A 148 13.58 -1.19 -14.17
CA LEU A 148 14.30 -1.85 -13.08
C LEU A 148 13.59 -3.12 -12.63
N ALA A 149 12.26 -3.08 -12.51
CA ALA A 149 11.44 -4.23 -12.15
C ALA A 149 11.50 -5.35 -13.19
N GLU A 150 11.39 -5.00 -14.47
CA GLU A 150 11.56 -5.95 -15.59
C GLU A 150 12.98 -6.55 -15.59
N LEU A 151 14.01 -5.74 -15.36
CA LEU A 151 15.39 -6.25 -15.29
C LEU A 151 15.58 -7.25 -14.14
N ASP A 152 15.01 -6.96 -12.97
CA ASP A 152 15.07 -7.86 -11.81
C ASP A 152 14.29 -9.16 -12.08
N GLY A 153 13.15 -9.10 -12.79
CA GLY A 153 12.42 -10.28 -13.30
C GLY A 153 13.28 -11.17 -14.18
N ILE A 154 13.87 -10.58 -15.23
CA ILE A 154 14.80 -11.25 -16.17
C ILE A 154 15.95 -11.94 -15.43
N ASN A 155 16.61 -11.23 -14.52
CA ASN A 155 17.78 -11.76 -13.82
C ASN A 155 17.42 -12.82 -12.77
N THR A 156 16.27 -12.67 -12.11
CA THR A 156 15.79 -13.67 -11.15
C THR A 156 15.43 -14.98 -11.86
N LEU A 157 14.91 -14.91 -13.08
CA LEU A 157 14.73 -16.10 -13.91
C LEU A 157 16.07 -16.70 -14.35
N ALA A 158 17.07 -15.87 -14.70
CA ALA A 158 18.42 -16.36 -14.97
C ALA A 158 19.02 -17.14 -13.78
N ASP A 159 18.85 -16.63 -12.55
CA ASP A 159 19.24 -17.32 -11.32
C ASP A 159 18.55 -18.68 -11.15
N ARG A 160 17.25 -18.70 -11.41
CA ARG A 160 16.43 -19.92 -11.37
C ARG A 160 16.93 -20.97 -12.39
N ILE A 161 17.30 -20.56 -13.61
CA ILE A 161 17.87 -21.46 -14.63
C ILE A 161 19.22 -22.01 -14.14
N ARG A 162 20.12 -21.15 -13.64
CA ARG A 162 21.43 -21.58 -13.09
C ARG A 162 21.24 -22.65 -12.02
N ARG A 163 20.21 -22.50 -11.17
CA ARG A 163 19.96 -23.43 -10.06
C ARG A 163 19.51 -24.81 -10.52
N GLU A 164 18.90 -24.95 -11.69
CA GLU A 164 18.56 -26.25 -12.26
C GLU A 164 19.80 -27.11 -12.57
N GLY A 165 20.97 -26.48 -12.74
CA GLY A 165 22.24 -27.19 -12.85
C GLY A 165 22.54 -27.78 -14.23
N ASN A 166 21.86 -27.32 -15.27
CA ASN A 166 21.99 -27.82 -16.65
C ASN A 166 23.17 -27.19 -17.44
N GLY A 167 24.12 -26.56 -16.76
CA GLY A 167 25.26 -25.84 -17.35
C GLY A 167 25.15 -24.32 -17.22
N PRO A 168 26.09 -23.56 -17.83
CA PRO A 168 26.02 -22.10 -17.87
C PRO A 168 24.78 -21.62 -18.61
N VAL A 169 24.09 -20.61 -18.08
CA VAL A 169 22.97 -19.97 -18.77
C VAL A 169 23.48 -19.16 -19.94
N THR A 170 22.93 -19.43 -21.12
CA THR A 170 23.17 -18.61 -22.31
C THR A 170 22.05 -17.61 -22.53
N GLU A 171 22.29 -16.61 -23.39
CA GLU A 171 21.26 -15.67 -23.81
C GLU A 171 20.03 -16.39 -24.41
N VAL A 172 20.26 -17.41 -25.23
CA VAL A 172 19.19 -18.16 -25.90
C VAL A 172 18.32 -18.89 -24.88
N ASP A 173 18.92 -19.56 -23.89
CA ASP A 173 18.19 -20.28 -22.85
C ASP A 173 17.30 -19.34 -22.03
N LEU A 174 17.84 -18.18 -21.64
CA LEU A 174 17.10 -17.18 -20.88
C LEU A 174 15.98 -16.53 -21.71
N ALA A 175 16.29 -16.11 -22.94
CA ALA A 175 15.31 -15.50 -23.83
C ALA A 175 14.16 -16.48 -24.16
N GLU A 176 14.46 -17.76 -24.38
CA GLU A 176 13.43 -18.77 -24.62
C GLU A 176 12.48 -18.92 -23.43
N ARG A 177 12.99 -18.91 -22.19
CA ARG A 177 12.13 -19.02 -20.99
C ARG A 177 11.31 -17.77 -20.73
N LEU A 178 11.83 -16.59 -21.11
CA LEU A 178 11.13 -15.31 -21.03
C LEU A 178 10.11 -15.05 -22.15
N ARG A 179 10.04 -15.91 -23.18
CA ARG A 179 9.23 -15.67 -24.40
C ARG A 179 7.75 -15.34 -24.16
N GLN A 180 7.20 -15.70 -23.00
CA GLN A 180 5.79 -15.48 -22.63
C GLN A 180 5.59 -14.37 -21.61
N THR A 181 6.67 -13.83 -21.03
CA THR A 181 6.61 -12.91 -19.89
C THR A 181 7.46 -11.66 -20.09
N SER A 182 8.34 -11.60 -21.09
CA SER A 182 9.07 -10.39 -21.39
C SER A 182 8.83 -9.92 -22.82
N ALA A 183 8.33 -8.69 -22.93
CA ALA A 183 8.25 -7.97 -24.20
C ALA A 183 9.64 -7.62 -24.77
N CYS A 184 10.71 -7.85 -24.01
CA CYS A 184 12.11 -7.62 -24.40
C CYS A 184 12.77 -8.81 -25.10
N VAL A 185 12.03 -9.87 -25.37
CA VAL A 185 12.48 -11.00 -26.19
C VAL A 185 11.88 -10.92 -27.59
N GLU A 186 12.64 -11.37 -28.58
CA GLU A 186 12.17 -11.58 -29.94
C GLU A 186 12.68 -12.92 -30.50
N ILE A 187 12.01 -13.41 -31.55
CA ILE A 187 12.49 -14.54 -32.35
C ILE A 187 13.14 -13.97 -33.62
N GLY A 188 14.42 -14.27 -33.85
CA GLY A 188 15.09 -13.82 -35.06
C GLY A 188 14.79 -14.70 -36.28
N ALA A 189 15.33 -14.29 -37.43
CA ALA A 189 15.10 -14.98 -38.71
C ALA A 189 15.65 -16.42 -38.76
N ASP A 190 16.55 -16.79 -37.85
CA ASP A 190 17.11 -18.13 -37.65
C ASP A 190 16.25 -19.01 -36.72
N ASN A 191 15.03 -18.57 -36.35
CA ASN A 191 14.13 -19.19 -35.38
C ASN A 191 14.72 -19.34 -33.96
N ARG A 192 15.70 -18.52 -33.57
CA ARG A 192 16.23 -18.50 -32.20
C ARG A 192 15.73 -17.30 -31.42
N TYR A 193 15.39 -17.53 -30.15
CA TYR A 193 15.08 -16.47 -29.19
C TYR A 193 16.34 -15.69 -28.83
N ARG A 194 16.19 -14.38 -28.74
CA ARG A 194 17.24 -13.43 -28.33
C ARG A 194 16.63 -12.22 -27.66
N PHE A 195 17.43 -11.42 -26.96
CA PHE A 195 16.93 -10.13 -26.49
C PHE A 195 16.81 -9.11 -27.64
N LYS A 196 15.83 -8.21 -27.51
CA LYS A 196 15.64 -7.10 -28.46
C LYS A 196 16.85 -6.14 -28.47
N PRO A 197 17.04 -5.38 -29.57
CA PRO A 197 18.22 -4.54 -29.76
C PRO A 197 18.57 -3.61 -28.58
N GLY A 198 19.81 -3.73 -28.12
CA GLY A 198 20.40 -2.90 -27.06
C GLY A 198 20.35 -3.53 -25.66
N VAL A 199 19.54 -4.58 -25.44
CA VAL A 199 19.63 -5.38 -24.22
C VAL A 199 20.79 -6.36 -24.38
N THR A 200 21.78 -6.26 -23.51
CA THR A 200 23.03 -7.02 -23.59
C THR A 200 23.12 -8.00 -22.42
N PHE A 201 23.09 -9.28 -22.75
CA PHE A 201 23.42 -10.37 -21.82
C PHE A 201 24.94 -10.43 -21.61
N ASP A 202 25.37 -10.55 -20.36
CA ASP A 202 26.76 -10.75 -19.98
C ASP A 202 27.01 -12.25 -19.67
N PRO A 203 27.74 -12.99 -20.52
CA PRO A 203 28.04 -14.40 -20.28
C PRO A 203 28.88 -14.66 -19.02
N ALA A 204 29.66 -13.67 -18.55
CA ALA A 204 30.50 -13.83 -17.37
C ALA A 204 29.67 -13.82 -16.09
N THR A 205 28.65 -12.97 -16.02
CA THR A 205 27.71 -12.93 -14.88
C THR A 205 26.45 -13.77 -15.12
N GLN A 206 26.27 -14.28 -16.35
CA GLN A 206 25.09 -15.01 -16.79
C GLN A 206 23.80 -14.24 -16.49
N SER A 207 23.80 -12.95 -16.79
CA SER A 207 22.71 -12.01 -16.47
C SER A 207 22.74 -10.77 -17.36
N VAL A 208 21.68 -9.98 -17.33
CA VAL A 208 21.65 -8.64 -17.93
C VAL A 208 22.10 -7.64 -16.85
N ARG A 209 23.21 -6.93 -17.06
CA ARG A 209 23.71 -5.96 -16.06
C ARG A 209 22.84 -4.70 -16.00
N PRO A 210 22.66 -4.05 -14.82
CA PRO A 210 21.90 -2.82 -14.66
C PRO A 210 22.69 -1.58 -15.13
N THR A 211 23.22 -1.59 -16.36
CA THR A 211 23.89 -0.43 -16.94
C THR A 211 22.86 0.57 -17.49
N PRO A 212 23.21 1.87 -17.63
CA PRO A 212 22.33 2.84 -18.26
C PRO A 212 21.82 2.41 -19.65
N GLU A 213 22.67 1.74 -20.45
CA GLU A 213 22.34 1.25 -21.78
C GLU A 213 21.29 0.14 -21.74
N ASN A 214 21.49 -0.85 -20.86
CA ASN A 214 20.56 -1.96 -20.67
C ASN A 214 19.22 -1.47 -20.11
N LEU A 215 19.22 -0.60 -19.10
CA LEU A 215 17.99 -0.02 -18.56
C LEU A 215 17.24 0.80 -19.61
N ALA A 216 17.96 1.57 -20.43
CA ALA A 216 17.33 2.32 -21.52
C ALA A 216 16.72 1.38 -22.58
N ALA A 217 17.37 0.24 -22.86
CA ALA A 217 16.88 -0.77 -23.81
C ALA A 217 15.65 -1.51 -23.27
N ILE A 218 15.69 -1.96 -22.01
CA ILE A 218 14.56 -2.61 -21.33
C ILE A 218 13.36 -1.66 -21.30
N ALA A 219 13.57 -0.40 -20.91
CA ALA A 219 12.52 0.60 -20.94
C ALA A 219 11.88 0.78 -22.33
N ARG A 220 12.65 0.64 -23.42
CA ARG A 220 12.10 0.71 -24.79
C ARG A 220 11.19 -0.48 -25.11
N CYS A 221 11.61 -1.69 -24.81
CA CYS A 221 10.84 -2.89 -25.16
C CYS A 221 9.70 -3.23 -24.19
N HIS A 222 9.79 -2.77 -22.94
CA HIS A 222 8.77 -3.01 -21.92
C HIS A 222 7.83 -1.80 -21.78
N PHE A 223 8.35 -0.65 -21.33
CA PHE A 223 7.52 0.52 -21.02
C PHE A 223 7.07 1.29 -22.27
N ASP A 224 7.99 1.61 -23.19
CA ASP A 224 7.67 2.46 -24.34
C ASP A 224 6.83 1.71 -25.41
N ALA A 225 7.02 0.38 -25.52
CA ALA A 225 6.31 -0.46 -26.47
C ALA A 225 4.82 -0.67 -26.12
N ASN A 226 4.46 -0.56 -24.83
CA ASN A 226 3.08 -0.64 -24.38
C ASN A 226 2.59 0.74 -23.90
N PRO A 227 1.78 1.46 -24.70
CA PRO A 227 1.35 2.80 -24.33
C PRO A 227 0.51 2.83 -23.05
N HIS A 228 -0.03 1.71 -22.56
CA HIS A 228 -0.75 1.66 -21.28
C HIS A 228 0.08 2.25 -20.14
N TYR A 229 1.37 1.89 -20.05
CA TYR A 229 2.26 2.39 -18.99
C TYR A 229 2.33 3.91 -18.98
N ARG A 230 2.70 4.50 -20.11
CA ARG A 230 2.80 5.96 -20.26
C ARG A 230 1.49 6.66 -19.86
N HIS A 231 0.35 6.13 -20.28
CA HIS A 231 -0.96 6.71 -19.94
C HIS A 231 -1.30 6.52 -18.46
N HIS A 232 -0.91 5.39 -17.85
CA HIS A 232 -1.14 5.09 -16.44
C HIS A 232 -0.43 6.10 -15.52
N TYR A 233 0.86 6.38 -15.77
CA TYR A 233 1.60 7.38 -15.01
C TYR A 233 1.11 8.81 -15.29
N ALA A 234 0.71 9.10 -16.53
CA ALA A 234 0.09 10.39 -16.85
C ALA A 234 -1.25 10.59 -16.11
N ALA A 235 -2.10 9.57 -16.06
CA ALA A 235 -3.35 9.61 -15.32
C ALA A 235 -3.12 9.81 -13.81
N SER A 236 -2.07 9.20 -13.25
CA SER A 236 -1.68 9.41 -11.85
C SER A 236 -1.28 10.87 -11.59
N ALA A 237 -0.48 11.46 -12.48
CA ALA A 237 -0.14 12.89 -12.42
C ALA A 237 -1.39 13.79 -12.53
N MET A 238 -2.27 13.49 -13.49
CA MET A 238 -3.50 14.27 -13.73
C MET A 238 -4.47 14.18 -12.56
N ARG A 239 -4.57 13.03 -11.89
CA ARG A 239 -5.34 12.88 -10.65
C ARG A 239 -4.77 13.77 -9.54
N LEU A 240 -3.45 13.90 -9.42
CA LEU A 240 -2.84 14.81 -8.43
C LEU A 240 -3.19 16.26 -8.70
N ILE A 241 -3.08 16.68 -9.96
CA ILE A 241 -3.49 18.02 -10.39
C ILE A 241 -4.97 18.24 -10.08
N ALA A 242 -5.83 17.29 -10.43
CA ALA A 242 -7.27 17.36 -10.21
C ALA A 242 -7.62 17.53 -8.72
N ASP A 243 -7.07 16.70 -7.85
CA ASP A 243 -7.35 16.76 -6.42
C ASP A 243 -6.89 18.08 -5.80
N ARG A 244 -5.75 18.63 -6.26
CA ARG A 244 -5.28 19.94 -5.79
C ARG A 244 -6.16 21.08 -6.29
N GLU A 245 -6.56 21.04 -7.56
CA GLU A 245 -7.44 22.05 -8.14
C GLU A 245 -8.83 22.04 -7.48
N LEU A 246 -9.36 20.87 -7.15
CA LEU A 246 -10.61 20.73 -6.39
C LEU A 246 -10.50 21.33 -4.98
N ALA A 247 -9.40 21.05 -4.27
CA ALA A 247 -9.15 21.65 -2.96
C ALA A 247 -9.06 23.18 -3.03
N LEU A 248 -8.33 23.72 -4.02
CA LEU A 248 -8.18 25.17 -4.20
C LEU A 248 -9.52 25.86 -4.56
N ARG A 249 -10.40 25.19 -5.30
CA ARG A 249 -11.74 25.72 -5.63
C ARG A 249 -12.72 25.66 -4.47
N ALA A 250 -12.52 24.75 -3.52
CA ALA A 250 -13.30 24.75 -2.28
C ALA A 250 -13.04 26.03 -1.47
N ASP A 251 -11.79 26.52 -1.50
CA ASP A 251 -11.38 27.76 -0.83
C ASP A 251 -11.69 29.02 -1.67
N ASP A 252 -11.65 28.94 -3.00
CA ASP A 252 -11.97 30.02 -3.94
C ASP A 252 -12.88 29.54 -5.10
N PRO A 253 -14.21 29.56 -4.92
CA PRO A 253 -15.15 29.05 -5.93
C PRO A 253 -15.17 29.82 -7.25
N LEU A 254 -14.59 31.02 -7.31
CA LEU A 254 -14.54 31.84 -8.53
C LEU A 254 -13.26 31.60 -9.36
N ARG A 255 -12.39 30.69 -8.90
CA ARG A 255 -11.14 30.34 -9.59
C ARG A 255 -11.41 29.77 -10.99
N PRO A 256 -10.83 30.36 -12.07
CA PRO A 256 -11.07 29.90 -13.44
C PRO A 256 -10.62 28.47 -13.70
N VAL A 257 -11.45 27.72 -14.42
CA VAL A 257 -11.21 26.29 -14.74
C VAL A 257 -10.17 26.09 -15.85
N THR A 258 -10.00 27.09 -16.73
CA THR A 258 -9.23 27.04 -17.98
C THR A 258 -7.71 27.21 -17.83
N ASP A 259 -7.21 27.24 -16.60
CA ASP A 259 -5.80 27.52 -16.35
C ASP A 259 -4.90 26.28 -16.43
N ASN A 260 -5.44 25.06 -16.37
CA ASN A 260 -4.62 23.84 -16.36
C ASN A 260 -4.28 23.37 -17.78
N ARG A 261 -3.09 23.71 -18.28
CA ARG A 261 -2.64 23.42 -19.66
C ARG A 261 -1.66 22.24 -19.70
N ILE A 262 -1.81 21.34 -20.66
CA ILE A 262 -0.91 20.19 -20.88
C ILE A 262 -0.71 19.97 -22.38
N ASP A 263 0.52 19.83 -22.84
CA ASP A 263 0.87 19.42 -24.21
C ASP A 263 0.89 17.88 -24.29
N LEU A 264 -0.25 17.30 -24.65
CA LEU A 264 -0.40 15.84 -24.73
C LEU A 264 0.47 15.22 -25.83
N ALA A 265 0.61 15.91 -26.97
CA ALA A 265 1.42 15.44 -28.09
C ALA A 265 2.90 15.35 -27.71
N ARG A 266 3.44 16.37 -27.01
CA ARG A 266 4.82 16.34 -26.50
C ARG A 266 5.08 15.19 -25.53
N LEU A 267 4.05 14.77 -24.79
CA LEU A 267 4.13 13.64 -23.86
C LEU A 267 3.85 12.28 -24.51
N GLY A 268 3.44 12.25 -25.78
CA GLY A 268 3.03 11.03 -26.47
C GLY A 268 1.74 10.43 -25.89
N LEU A 269 0.82 11.28 -25.44
CA LEU A 269 -0.45 10.89 -24.82
C LEU A 269 -1.62 11.03 -25.80
N ASP A 270 -2.53 10.06 -25.78
CA ASP A 270 -3.78 10.10 -26.50
C ASP A 270 -4.94 10.43 -25.55
N ALA A 271 -5.69 11.48 -25.89
CA ALA A 271 -6.79 11.97 -25.07
C ALA A 271 -7.95 10.96 -24.95
N LYS A 272 -8.18 10.09 -25.93
CA LYS A 272 -9.25 9.08 -25.84
C LYS A 272 -8.87 7.97 -24.87
N ARG A 273 -7.61 7.51 -24.90
CA ARG A 273 -7.06 6.55 -23.94
C ARG A 273 -7.12 7.10 -22.52
N LEU A 274 -6.66 8.33 -22.28
CA LEU A 274 -6.73 8.94 -20.95
C LEU A 274 -8.17 9.01 -20.41
N ARG A 275 -9.14 9.39 -21.25
CA ARG A 275 -10.57 9.41 -20.84
C ARG A 275 -11.14 8.03 -20.53
N ALA A 276 -10.59 6.97 -21.13
CA ALA A 276 -11.01 5.60 -20.86
C ALA A 276 -10.37 5.02 -19.59
N MET A 277 -9.33 5.66 -19.05
CA MET A 277 -8.69 5.21 -17.82
C MET A 277 -9.54 5.56 -16.60
N PRO A 278 -9.64 4.66 -15.61
CA PRO A 278 -10.36 4.94 -14.38
C PRO A 278 -9.61 6.00 -13.56
N MET A 279 -10.13 7.23 -13.54
CA MET A 279 -9.67 8.31 -12.67
C MET A 279 -10.58 8.40 -11.44
N ARG A 280 -10.09 7.90 -10.29
CA ARG A 280 -10.75 8.12 -8.99
C ARG A 280 -10.31 9.48 -8.45
N LEU A 281 -11.18 10.48 -8.48
CA LEU A 281 -10.88 11.83 -8.02
C LEU A 281 -11.44 12.02 -6.61
N ALA A 282 -10.90 12.94 -5.81
CA ALA A 282 -11.40 13.21 -4.46
C ALA A 282 -12.90 13.61 -4.40
N ALA A 283 -13.46 14.10 -5.51
CA ALA A 283 -14.87 14.43 -5.65
C ALA A 283 -15.44 13.90 -6.98
N GLU A 284 -16.77 13.78 -7.07
CA GLU A 284 -17.46 13.42 -8.34
C GLU A 284 -17.45 14.56 -9.38
N ALA A 285 -16.89 15.72 -9.02
CA ALA A 285 -16.83 16.87 -9.91
C ALA A 285 -15.93 16.57 -11.13
N PRO A 286 -16.36 16.96 -12.34
CA PRO A 286 -15.53 16.84 -13.53
C PRO A 286 -14.26 17.67 -13.37
N PHE A 287 -13.14 17.10 -13.80
CA PHE A 287 -11.86 17.79 -13.87
C PHE A 287 -11.54 18.11 -15.33
N GLU A 288 -11.16 19.36 -15.60
CA GLU A 288 -10.89 19.82 -16.95
C GLU A 288 -9.43 20.25 -17.10
N ILE A 289 -8.84 19.90 -18.23
CA ILE A 289 -7.56 20.43 -18.70
C ILE A 289 -7.72 21.05 -20.08
N VAL A 290 -6.78 21.91 -20.45
CA VAL A 290 -6.63 22.45 -21.80
C VAL A 290 -5.45 21.76 -22.46
N ASP A 291 -5.71 20.90 -23.44
CA ASP A 291 -4.69 20.38 -24.33
C ASP A 291 -4.17 21.50 -25.22
N ILE A 292 -2.86 21.76 -25.18
CA ILE A 292 -2.18 22.82 -25.95
C ILE A 292 -1.36 22.28 -27.13
N SER A 293 -1.54 21.00 -27.47
CA SER A 293 -0.85 20.34 -28.58
C SER A 293 -1.00 21.12 -29.89
N ASP A 294 0.10 21.21 -30.65
CA ASP A 294 0.18 21.89 -31.95
C ASP A 294 -0.22 23.38 -31.91
N GLY A 295 -0.08 24.03 -30.73
CA GLY A 295 -0.46 25.43 -30.53
C GLY A 295 -1.97 25.66 -30.53
N ARG A 296 -2.79 24.60 -30.47
CA ARG A 296 -4.25 24.68 -30.38
C ARG A 296 -4.70 24.40 -28.96
N SER A 297 -5.60 25.23 -28.42
CA SER A 297 -6.24 24.97 -27.13
C SER A 297 -7.50 24.12 -27.31
N ARG A 298 -7.53 22.93 -26.72
CA ARG A 298 -8.67 22.01 -26.75
C ARG A 298 -9.05 21.61 -25.33
N LEU A 299 -10.26 21.94 -24.90
CA LEU A 299 -10.75 21.54 -23.58
C LEU A 299 -10.95 20.02 -23.55
N ILE A 300 -10.41 19.38 -22.52
CA ILE A 300 -10.58 17.96 -22.25
C ILE A 300 -11.18 17.83 -20.86
N GLU A 301 -12.42 17.38 -20.83
CA GLU A 301 -13.10 17.00 -19.60
C GLU A 301 -12.78 15.53 -19.28
N PHE A 302 -12.41 15.29 -18.02
CA PHE A 302 -12.33 13.99 -17.40
C PHE A 302 -13.43 13.86 -16.36
N ARG A 303 -14.25 12.82 -16.50
CA ARG A 303 -15.21 12.46 -15.45
C ARG A 303 -14.48 11.66 -14.40
N GLY A 304 -14.31 12.25 -13.23
CA GLY A 304 -13.94 11.51 -12.04
C GLY A 304 -15.10 10.66 -11.57
N SER A 305 -14.78 9.52 -10.96
CA SER A 305 -15.66 8.97 -9.92
C SER A 305 -15.05 9.36 -8.58
N ALA A 306 -15.85 9.82 -7.62
CA ALA A 306 -15.38 9.88 -6.24
C ALA A 306 -14.84 8.49 -5.86
N PRO A 307 -13.82 8.37 -4.99
CA PRO A 307 -13.48 7.08 -4.45
C PRO A 307 -14.77 6.48 -3.89
N ARG A 308 -15.19 5.34 -4.47
CA ARG A 308 -16.20 4.52 -3.82
C ARG A 308 -15.63 4.26 -2.43
N ARG A 309 -16.32 4.72 -1.39
CA ARG A 309 -16.31 4.03 -0.09
C ARG A 309 -16.77 2.61 -0.41
N THR A 310 -15.84 1.76 -0.82
CA THR A 310 -16.17 0.47 -1.41
C THR A 310 -16.61 -0.38 -0.24
N PRO A 311 -17.87 -0.87 -0.21
CA PRO A 311 -18.30 -1.80 0.81
C PRO A 311 -17.41 -3.04 0.82
N GLU A 312 -16.73 -3.38 -0.28
CA GLU A 312 -15.76 -4.49 -0.35
C GLU A 312 -14.46 -4.25 0.41
N LEU A 313 -13.96 -3.00 0.48
CA LEU A 313 -12.77 -2.65 1.28
C LEU A 313 -13.13 -2.54 2.76
N HIS A 314 -14.35 -2.07 3.05
CA HIS A 314 -14.93 -2.11 4.39
C HIS A 314 -15.30 -3.54 4.80
N GLU A 315 -15.85 -4.39 3.94
CA GLU A 315 -16.17 -5.79 4.21
C GLU A 315 -14.90 -6.63 4.31
N ALA A 316 -13.87 -6.39 3.49
CA ALA A 316 -12.59 -7.06 3.64
C ALA A 316 -11.86 -6.62 4.93
N ARG A 317 -12.03 -5.37 5.38
CA ARG A 317 -11.59 -4.90 6.71
C ARG A 317 -12.45 -5.45 7.84
N SER A 318 -13.77 -5.45 7.72
CA SER A 318 -14.74 -5.96 8.70
C SER A 318 -14.71 -7.48 8.80
N ARG A 319 -14.27 -8.19 7.76
CA ARG A 319 -13.93 -9.63 7.83
C ARG A 319 -12.58 -9.88 8.52
N MET A 320 -11.70 -8.87 8.59
CA MET A 320 -10.47 -8.90 9.40
C MET A 320 -10.69 -8.38 10.84
N VAL A 321 -11.69 -7.53 11.06
CA VAL A 321 -12.13 -6.98 12.36
C VAL A 321 -13.51 -7.52 12.69
N ALA A 322 -13.66 -8.85 12.66
CA ALA A 322 -14.89 -9.51 13.10
C ALA A 322 -14.78 -9.93 14.58
N GLY A 323 -14.11 -9.12 15.40
CA GLY A 323 -13.87 -9.41 16.80
C GLY A 323 -13.74 -8.14 17.64
N THR A 324 -14.21 -8.21 18.87
CA THR A 324 -14.02 -7.20 19.91
C THR A 324 -12.61 -7.28 20.49
N PRO A 325 -12.14 -6.30 21.28
CA PRO A 325 -10.87 -6.42 22.01
C PRO A 325 -10.75 -7.64 22.93
N ALA A 326 -11.85 -8.30 23.28
CA ALA A 326 -11.85 -9.55 24.02
C ALA A 326 -11.37 -10.76 23.20
N ASP A 327 -11.40 -10.68 21.87
CA ASP A 327 -10.97 -11.75 20.98
C ASP A 327 -9.44 -11.81 20.89
N ALA A 328 -8.88 -13.02 20.95
CA ALA A 328 -7.43 -13.24 21.03
C ALA A 328 -6.66 -12.69 19.82
N ASP A 329 -7.30 -12.62 18.66
CA ASP A 329 -6.71 -12.13 17.41
C ASP A 329 -6.86 -10.61 17.23
N HIS A 330 -7.49 -9.90 18.18
CA HIS A 330 -7.67 -8.46 18.09
C HIS A 330 -6.36 -7.69 18.41
N PRO A 331 -5.98 -6.65 17.65
CA PRO A 331 -4.73 -5.90 17.88
C PRO A 331 -4.63 -5.26 19.28
N ASP A 332 -5.78 -4.98 19.91
CA ASP A 332 -5.85 -4.42 21.27
C ASP A 332 -6.03 -5.46 22.37
N HIS A 333 -6.02 -6.76 22.04
CA HIS A 333 -6.27 -7.84 23.01
C HIS A 333 -5.31 -7.80 24.21
N ALA A 334 -4.02 -7.54 23.96
CA ALA A 334 -3.03 -7.44 25.02
C ALA A 334 -3.30 -6.28 26.00
N LEU A 335 -3.81 -5.15 25.50
CA LEU A 335 -4.21 -4.02 26.34
C LEU A 335 -5.52 -4.31 27.08
N TRP A 336 -6.46 -4.99 26.42
CA TRP A 336 -7.72 -5.46 27.02
C TRP A 336 -7.48 -6.37 28.23
N VAL A 337 -6.60 -7.38 28.10
CA VAL A 337 -6.24 -8.27 29.22
C VAL A 337 -5.65 -7.48 30.39
N LYS A 338 -4.72 -6.56 30.13
CA LYS A 338 -4.09 -5.75 31.17
C LYS A 338 -5.12 -4.85 31.90
N MET A 339 -6.05 -4.23 31.17
CA MET A 339 -7.10 -3.40 31.79
C MET A 339 -8.14 -4.23 32.53
N GLN A 340 -8.44 -5.45 32.07
CA GLN A 340 -9.32 -6.37 32.78
C GLN A 340 -8.79 -6.67 34.19
N ASP A 341 -7.48 -6.91 34.32
CA ASP A 341 -6.86 -7.14 35.62
C ASP A 341 -6.97 -5.92 36.55
N ARG A 342 -6.83 -4.70 36.01
CA ARG A 342 -6.99 -3.45 36.79
C ARG A 342 -8.42 -3.23 37.26
N VAL A 343 -9.42 -3.51 36.43
CA VAL A 343 -10.82 -3.41 36.85
C VAL A 343 -11.15 -4.47 37.90
N ARG A 344 -10.63 -5.69 37.78
CA ARG A 344 -10.77 -6.73 38.82
C ARG A 344 -10.18 -6.31 40.16
N GLU A 345 -9.05 -5.58 40.16
CA GLU A 345 -8.48 -5.01 41.39
C GLU A 345 -9.44 -4.00 42.04
N LEU A 346 -10.09 -3.14 41.25
CA LEU A 346 -11.08 -2.19 41.76
C LEU A 346 -12.34 -2.88 42.30
N ASP A 347 -12.85 -3.89 41.59
CA ASP A 347 -14.01 -4.66 42.04
C ASP A 347 -13.75 -5.32 43.40
N ARG A 348 -12.57 -5.94 43.56
CA ARG A 348 -12.14 -6.52 44.85
C ARG A 348 -12.04 -5.47 45.94
N ALA A 349 -11.48 -4.30 45.64
CA ALA A 349 -11.37 -3.20 46.61
C ALA A 349 -12.75 -2.66 47.03
N ALA A 350 -13.73 -2.71 46.13
CA ALA A 350 -15.13 -2.36 46.40
C ALA A 350 -15.93 -3.52 47.03
N GLY A 351 -15.33 -4.69 47.25
CA GLY A 351 -15.98 -5.86 47.82
C GLY A 351 -17.02 -6.51 46.90
N LYS A 352 -16.93 -6.28 45.58
CA LYS A 352 -17.86 -6.84 44.59
C LYS A 352 -17.19 -7.80 43.61
N GLY A 353 -18.00 -8.64 42.98
CA GLY A 353 -17.58 -9.48 41.87
C GLY A 353 -17.62 -8.74 40.52
N TRP A 354 -17.19 -9.45 39.47
CA TRP A 354 -17.32 -8.97 38.10
C TRP A 354 -18.79 -8.92 37.67
N ASP A 355 -19.24 -7.78 37.16
CA ASP A 355 -20.62 -7.54 36.72
C ASP A 355 -20.66 -6.67 35.46
N GLU A 356 -21.87 -6.28 35.03
CA GLU A 356 -22.05 -5.42 33.86
C GLU A 356 -21.36 -4.05 34.01
N HIS A 357 -21.29 -3.51 35.23
CA HIS A 357 -20.58 -2.26 35.47
C HIS A 357 -19.06 -2.45 35.31
N SER A 358 -18.52 -3.62 35.66
CA SER A 358 -17.12 -3.97 35.38
C SER A 358 -16.82 -4.00 33.87
N GLU A 359 -17.71 -4.58 33.07
CA GLU A 359 -17.57 -4.61 31.59
C GLU A 359 -17.58 -3.20 30.99
N ARG A 360 -18.53 -2.35 31.42
CA ARG A 360 -18.62 -0.95 30.95
C ARG A 360 -17.41 -0.13 31.37
N LEU A 361 -16.94 -0.34 32.60
CA LEU A 361 -15.74 0.33 33.12
C LEU A 361 -14.48 -0.10 32.35
N LEU A 362 -14.34 -1.40 32.07
CA LEU A 362 -13.24 -1.94 31.25
C LEU A 362 -13.23 -1.31 29.85
N ALA A 363 -14.38 -1.32 29.17
CA ALA A 363 -14.48 -0.77 27.83
C ALA A 363 -14.18 0.75 27.80
N SER A 364 -14.66 1.50 28.79
CA SER A 364 -14.35 2.94 28.92
C SER A 364 -12.88 3.20 29.26
N ALA A 365 -12.25 2.37 30.11
CA ALA A 365 -10.84 2.45 30.44
C ALA A 365 -9.95 2.19 29.21
N LEU A 366 -10.36 1.30 28.31
CA LEU A 366 -9.65 1.05 27.04
C LEU A 366 -9.71 2.25 26.09
N VAL A 367 -10.88 2.89 25.99
CA VAL A 367 -11.04 4.15 25.23
C VAL A 367 -10.15 5.24 25.82
N MET A 368 -10.15 5.41 27.14
CA MET A 368 -9.25 6.34 27.84
C MET A 368 -7.78 6.06 27.55
N ALA A 369 -7.36 4.80 27.64
CA ALA A 369 -5.98 4.39 27.39
C ALA A 369 -5.57 4.77 25.96
N LYS A 370 -6.35 4.37 24.95
CA LYS A 370 -6.07 4.68 23.55
C LYS A 370 -6.07 6.17 23.26
N ALA A 371 -7.07 6.90 23.75
CA ALA A 371 -7.19 8.35 23.53
C ALA A 371 -5.98 9.12 24.06
N ASN A 372 -5.32 8.60 25.10
CA ASN A 372 -4.13 9.20 25.71
C ASN A 372 -2.82 8.53 25.23
N GLY A 373 -2.89 7.68 24.21
CA GLY A 373 -1.73 7.03 23.60
C GLY A 373 -1.09 5.93 24.45
N PHE A 374 -1.78 5.44 25.47
CA PHE A 374 -1.32 4.33 26.32
C PHE A 374 -1.50 2.99 25.61
N GLY A 375 -0.52 2.11 25.78
CA GLY A 375 -0.44 0.80 25.13
C GLY A 375 -0.21 -0.35 26.09
N ALA A 376 -0.18 -1.56 25.53
CA ALA A 376 0.05 -2.78 26.31
C ALA A 376 1.45 -2.84 26.93
N ASP A 377 2.41 -2.07 26.43
CA ASP A 377 3.77 -2.00 26.98
C ASP A 377 3.89 -1.06 28.19
N ASP A 378 2.88 -0.21 28.45
CA ASP A 378 2.90 0.72 29.58
C ASP A 378 2.59 0.04 30.92
N GLU A 379 3.20 0.51 32.00
CA GLU A 379 2.78 0.15 33.36
C GLU A 379 1.57 1.00 33.76
N LEU A 380 0.36 0.48 33.51
CA LEU A 380 -0.88 1.22 33.71
C LEU A 380 -1.52 0.96 35.07
N ARG A 381 -2.09 2.01 35.66
CA ARG A 381 -2.81 2.02 36.93
C ARG A 381 -4.18 2.67 36.75
N LEU A 382 -5.20 2.07 37.37
CA LEU A 382 -6.57 2.55 37.36
C LEU A 382 -7.03 2.71 38.82
N ALA A 383 -7.58 3.86 39.19
CA ALA A 383 -8.10 4.08 40.54
C ALA A 383 -9.24 5.10 40.57
N PHE A 384 -10.09 4.97 41.59
CA PHE A 384 -11.09 5.99 41.90
C PHE A 384 -10.51 7.11 42.75
N ASN A 385 -11.08 8.31 42.66
CA ASN A 385 -10.69 9.43 43.52
C ASN A 385 -11.07 9.18 44.99
N LEU A 386 -10.25 9.73 45.87
CA LEU A 386 -10.57 9.91 47.29
C LEU A 386 -11.54 11.09 47.46
N PRO A 387 -12.30 11.16 48.58
CA PRO A 387 -13.23 12.25 48.82
C PRO A 387 -12.47 13.58 48.97
N THR A 388 -13.04 14.63 48.41
CA THR A 388 -12.55 16.02 48.49
C THR A 388 -13.73 16.96 48.74
N ASP A 389 -13.47 18.23 49.02
CA ASP A 389 -14.53 19.25 49.18
C ASP A 389 -15.43 19.39 47.94
N ARG A 390 -14.96 18.95 46.77
CA ARG A 390 -15.65 19.08 45.48
C ARG A 390 -16.25 17.77 44.96
N TYR A 391 -15.68 16.62 45.31
CA TYR A 391 -16.07 15.32 44.76
C TYR A 391 -16.14 14.26 45.85
N ALA A 392 -17.20 13.45 45.81
CA ALA A 392 -17.31 12.28 46.68
C ALA A 392 -16.27 11.21 46.29
N ALA A 393 -15.97 10.30 47.21
CA ALA A 393 -15.15 9.13 46.90
C ALA A 393 -15.79 8.32 45.78
N GLY A 394 -15.02 7.90 44.77
CA GLY A 394 -15.55 7.09 43.68
C GLY A 394 -16.22 7.85 42.53
N GLU A 395 -16.32 9.17 42.60
CA GLU A 395 -17.02 9.97 41.59
C GLU A 395 -16.25 10.12 40.27
N ILE A 396 -14.92 9.98 40.31
CA ILE A 396 -14.00 10.11 39.19
C ILE A 396 -13.12 8.86 39.13
N VAL A 397 -12.97 8.29 37.93
CA VAL A 397 -11.97 7.25 37.63
C VAL A 397 -10.75 7.90 36.97
N HIS A 398 -9.57 7.55 37.46
CA HIS A 398 -8.27 7.99 36.98
C HIS A 398 -7.51 6.83 36.37
N LEU A 399 -6.90 7.06 35.21
CA LEU A 399 -5.96 6.16 34.55
C LEU A 399 -4.62 6.88 34.37
N TRP A 400 -3.53 6.24 34.74
CA TRP A 400 -2.19 6.80 34.50
C TRP A 400 -1.17 5.71 34.19
N ARG A 401 -0.03 6.12 33.62
CA ARG A 401 1.14 5.26 33.40
C ARG A 401 2.27 5.62 34.36
N ASP A 402 2.95 4.59 34.88
CA ASP A 402 4.15 4.71 35.71
C ASP A 402 5.44 4.48 34.89
N ARG A 403 6.61 4.69 35.52
CA ARG A 403 7.92 4.41 34.90
C ARG A 403 8.06 2.91 34.59
N PRO A 404 8.75 2.50 33.51
CA PRO A 404 9.74 3.27 32.74
C PRO A 404 9.20 4.02 31.51
N THR A 405 7.93 3.84 31.14
CA THR A 405 7.37 4.39 29.89
C THR A 405 6.67 5.75 30.06
N ALA A 406 6.67 6.30 31.27
CA ALA A 406 6.13 7.63 31.57
C ALA A 406 6.88 8.74 30.80
N SER A 407 6.12 9.68 30.23
CA SER A 407 6.63 10.92 29.64
C SER A 407 7.27 11.81 30.71
N PRO A 408 8.30 12.62 30.37
CA PRO A 408 8.78 13.69 31.22
C PRO A 408 7.70 14.72 31.58
N ASP A 409 6.65 14.85 30.77
CA ASP A 409 5.47 15.69 31.06
C ASP A 409 4.48 14.93 31.97
N PRO A 410 4.26 15.38 33.23
CA PRO A 410 3.32 14.74 34.15
C PRO A 410 1.87 14.78 33.68
N ALA A 411 1.46 15.78 32.89
CA ALA A 411 0.09 15.87 32.39
C ALA A 411 -0.18 14.79 31.33
N ALA A 412 0.82 14.45 30.51
CA ALA A 412 0.76 13.41 29.48
C ALA A 412 0.78 11.97 30.03
N ASN A 413 0.84 11.80 31.35
CA ASN A 413 0.87 10.47 32.00
C ASN A 413 -0.45 10.10 32.67
N ARG A 414 -1.43 11.01 32.73
CA ARG A 414 -2.67 10.80 33.48
C ARG A 414 -3.88 11.29 32.71
N THR A 415 -4.98 10.58 32.86
CA THR A 415 -6.29 10.95 32.32
C THR A 415 -7.38 10.55 33.31
N HIS A 416 -8.57 11.13 33.16
CA HIS A 416 -9.69 10.87 34.05
C HIS A 416 -11.03 11.09 33.35
N MET A 417 -12.07 10.45 33.88
CA MET A 417 -13.47 10.73 33.53
C MET A 417 -14.36 10.50 34.74
N SER A 418 -15.61 10.98 34.69
CA SER A 418 -16.56 10.68 35.76
C SER A 418 -16.94 9.20 35.73
N THR A 419 -17.12 8.58 36.90
CA THR A 419 -17.56 7.18 36.98
C THR A 419 -18.94 7.00 36.35
N ARG A 420 -19.81 8.01 36.47
CA ARG A 420 -21.11 8.04 35.80
C ARG A 420 -20.98 7.90 34.27
N GLU A 421 -20.04 8.63 33.67
CA GLU A 421 -19.76 8.57 32.24
C GLU A 421 -19.13 7.23 31.84
N ALA A 422 -18.22 6.69 32.65
CA ALA A 422 -17.60 5.39 32.41
C ALA A 422 -18.64 4.24 32.37
N LEU A 423 -19.74 4.38 33.12
CA LEU A 423 -20.80 3.38 33.23
C LEU A 423 -22.04 3.66 32.37
N ALA A 424 -22.10 4.82 31.71
CA ALA A 424 -23.29 5.28 30.99
C ALA A 424 -23.61 4.46 29.73
N MET A 425 -22.58 3.97 29.04
CA MET A 425 -22.71 3.26 27.75
C MET A 425 -22.45 1.76 27.93
N PRO A 426 -23.17 0.88 27.21
CA PRO A 426 -22.85 -0.54 27.12
C PRO A 426 -21.43 -0.78 26.58
N ALA A 427 -20.81 -1.89 26.98
CA ALA A 427 -19.44 -2.23 26.62
C ALA A 427 -19.27 -2.38 25.09
N GLU A 428 -20.25 -2.97 24.41
CA GLU A 428 -20.25 -3.14 22.95
C GLU A 428 -20.26 -1.80 22.20
N GLU A 429 -20.91 -0.77 22.75
CA GLU A 429 -20.90 0.57 22.17
C GLU A 429 -19.57 1.29 22.40
N ARG A 430 -18.96 1.09 23.58
CA ARG A 430 -17.61 1.58 23.87
C ARG A 430 -16.54 0.90 23.00
N TYR A 431 -16.68 -0.39 22.70
CA TYR A 431 -15.77 -1.07 21.76
C TYR A 431 -15.91 -0.54 20.33
N ARG A 432 -17.14 -0.26 19.86
CA ARG A 432 -17.33 0.45 18.58
C ARG A 432 -16.69 1.84 18.57
N GLN A 433 -16.77 2.59 19.67
CA GLN A 433 -16.06 3.87 19.80
C GLN A 433 -14.54 3.70 19.79
N LEU A 434 -14.03 2.64 20.43
CA LEU A 434 -12.61 2.30 20.43
C LEU A 434 -12.10 2.00 19.02
N GLU A 435 -12.89 1.30 18.19
CA GLU A 435 -12.57 1.04 16.79
C GLU A 435 -12.48 2.35 15.99
N VAL A 436 -13.49 3.22 16.11
CA VAL A 436 -13.49 4.55 15.46
C VAL A 436 -12.30 5.40 15.95
N LEU A 437 -11.96 5.33 17.23
CA LEU A 437 -10.82 6.02 17.81
C LEU A 437 -9.49 5.42 17.33
N ALA A 438 -9.38 4.11 17.19
CA ALA A 438 -8.20 3.47 16.62
C ALA A 438 -8.00 3.89 15.17
N GLU A 439 -9.07 3.98 14.39
CA GLU A 439 -9.05 4.53 13.03
C GLU A 439 -8.62 6.01 13.01
N SER A 440 -9.15 6.84 13.92
CA SER A 440 -8.79 8.27 13.99
C SER A 440 -7.39 8.51 14.55
N LEU A 441 -6.87 7.65 15.43
CA LEU A 441 -5.49 7.70 15.93
C LEU A 441 -4.47 7.20 14.91
N VAL A 442 -4.88 6.29 14.01
CA VAL A 442 -4.09 5.99 12.81
C VAL A 442 -4.00 7.22 11.92
N GLN A 443 -5.09 8.01 11.78
CA GLN A 443 -5.11 9.28 11.04
C GLN A 443 -4.39 10.44 11.77
N THR A 444 -4.44 10.54 13.10
CA THR A 444 -3.77 11.63 13.87
C THR A 444 -2.34 11.30 14.29
N ARG A 445 -1.86 10.06 14.11
CA ARG A 445 -0.43 9.74 14.05
C ARG A 445 0.17 9.98 12.66
N GLU A 446 -0.63 10.47 11.70
CA GLU A 446 -0.13 10.93 10.40
C GLU A 446 0.72 12.22 10.39
N PRO A 447 0.76 13.14 11.38
CA PRO A 447 1.64 14.32 11.23
C PRO A 447 3.14 13.97 11.40
N ALA A 448 3.49 12.73 11.76
CA ALA A 448 4.86 12.21 11.67
C ALA A 448 5.00 11.05 10.66
N ARG A 449 3.89 10.62 10.04
CA ARG A 449 3.80 9.62 8.96
C ARG A 449 3.42 10.22 7.61
N ASP A 450 3.33 11.55 7.52
CA ASP A 450 2.94 12.39 6.38
C ASP A 450 3.96 12.39 5.22
N ARG A 451 4.48 11.20 4.89
CA ARG A 451 5.10 10.89 3.60
C ARG A 451 4.53 9.60 2.99
N LEU A 452 3.46 9.04 3.56
CA LEU A 452 2.74 7.92 2.97
C LEU A 452 1.37 8.40 2.49
N ILE A 453 1.11 8.06 1.23
CA ILE A 453 0.02 8.58 0.42
C ILE A 453 -1.31 7.95 0.93
N PRO A 454 -2.37 8.75 1.11
CA PRO A 454 -3.72 8.24 1.37
C PRO A 454 -4.09 7.12 0.38
N PRO A 455 -4.93 6.14 0.77
CA PRO A 455 -5.33 5.05 -0.13
C PRO A 455 -6.03 5.56 -1.42
N ASP A 456 -6.56 6.78 -1.35
CA ASP A 456 -7.21 7.50 -2.46
C ASP A 456 -6.43 8.72 -2.96
N ALA A 457 -5.14 8.85 -2.63
CA ALA A 457 -4.32 9.86 -3.25
C ALA A 457 -3.63 9.30 -4.52
N PRO A 458 -3.42 10.15 -5.53
CA PRO A 458 -2.67 9.83 -6.73
C PRO A 458 -1.26 9.45 -6.34
N SER A 459 -0.89 8.23 -6.69
CA SER A 459 0.44 7.70 -6.44
C SER A 459 0.98 7.18 -7.74
N ALA A 460 2.26 7.43 -8.02
CA ALA A 460 2.98 6.74 -9.09
C ALA A 460 3.08 5.22 -8.82
N ALA A 461 2.55 4.73 -7.70
CA ALA A 461 3.02 3.52 -7.06
C ALA A 461 2.10 2.32 -7.12
N ARG A 462 0.92 2.43 -7.75
CA ARG A 462 0.27 1.22 -8.28
C ARG A 462 1.05 0.80 -9.51
N MET A 463 2.10 0.03 -9.25
CA MET A 463 2.98 -0.49 -10.28
C MET A 463 2.37 -1.77 -10.81
N VAL A 464 2.46 -1.98 -12.12
CA VAL A 464 1.63 -2.99 -12.76
C VAL A 464 2.39 -3.74 -13.83
N MET A 465 2.46 -5.06 -13.74
CA MET A 465 3.04 -5.89 -14.81
C MET A 465 1.97 -6.30 -15.82
N GLY A 466 1.97 -5.66 -16.99
CA GLY A 466 1.10 -5.99 -18.13
C GLY A 466 1.91 -6.60 -19.29
N HIS A 467 1.35 -7.64 -19.92
CA HIS A 467 1.91 -8.26 -21.14
C HIS A 467 1.01 -8.02 -22.34
#